data_AF-A0A2H0YTP8-F1
#
_entry.id   AF-A0A2H0YTP8-F1
#
_cell.length_a   1.000
_cell.length_b   1.000
_cell.length_c   1.000
_cell.angle_alpha   90.00
_cell.angle_beta   90.00
_cell.angle_gamma   90.00
#
_symmetry.space_group_name_H-M   'P 1'
#
loop_
_entity.id
_entity.type
_entity.pdbx_description
1 polymer ?
#
loop_
_entity_poly.entity_id
_entity_poly.type
_entity_poly.pdbx_seq_one_letter_code
_entity_poly.pdbx_strand_id
1 'polypeptide(L)'
;MKFTCTQENILEGLNLVTPVTGKNLSLPILNNVLFVVAETDITISSTNLELAVTTHLRGKTEANGSLTANGKLLRDFIALQPNG
;
A
#
# COMPACT_ATOMS: atom_id res chain seq x y z
N MET A 1 -3.46 -7.88 -11.54
CA MET A 1 -3.77 -7.24 -10.25
C MET A 1 -5.06 -6.46 -10.37
N LYS A 2 -6.12 -6.92 -9.69
CA LYS A 2 -7.42 -6.23 -9.59
C LYS A 2 -8.07 -6.63 -8.26
N PHE A 3 -8.43 -5.64 -7.45
CA PHE A 3 -9.11 -5.83 -6.17
C PHE A 3 -9.99 -4.63 -5.85
N THR A 4 -10.92 -4.82 -4.91
CA THR A 4 -11.82 -3.79 -4.37
C THR A 4 -11.81 -3.86 -2.85
N CYS A 5 -11.72 -2.72 -2.18
CA CYS A 5 -11.87 -2.61 -0.73
C CYS A 5 -12.54 -1.27 -0.38
N THR A 6 -12.95 -1.10 0.87
CA THR A 6 -13.44 0.20 1.35
C THR A 6 -12.30 1.20 1.43
N GLN A 7 -12.64 2.49 1.35
CA GLN A 7 -11.69 3.60 1.44
C GLN A 7 -10.96 3.56 2.80
N GLU A 8 -11.69 3.31 3.89
CA GLU A 8 -11.15 3.37 5.25
C GLU A 8 -10.12 2.25 5.47
N ASN A 9 -10.41 1.05 4.96
CA ASN A 9 -9.56 -0.11 5.14
C ASN A 9 -8.20 0.06 4.42
N ILE A 10 -8.20 0.56 3.18
CA ILE A 10 -6.93 0.83 2.49
C ILE A 10 -6.19 2.03 3.10
N LEU A 11 -6.91 3.06 3.55
CA LEU A 11 -6.29 4.22 4.22
C LEU A 11 -5.62 3.82 5.53
N GLU A 12 -6.27 2.99 6.34
CA GLU A 12 -5.71 2.46 7.59
C GLU A 12 -4.42 1.69 7.32
N GLY A 13 -4.43 0.76 6.35
CA GLY A 13 -3.22 0.02 6.00
C GLY A 13 -2.10 0.93 5.47
N LEU A 14 -2.43 1.91 4.62
CA LEU A 14 -1.46 2.89 4.11
C LEU A 14 -0.87 3.74 5.24
N ASN A 15 -1.65 4.11 6.25
CA ASN A 15 -1.14 4.84 7.42
C ASN A 15 -0.12 4.03 8.24
N LEU A 16 -0.20 2.69 8.21
CA LEU A 16 0.75 1.80 8.89
C LEU A 16 2.07 1.65 8.11
N VAL A 17 2.00 1.48 6.78
CA VAL A 17 3.20 1.17 5.97
C VAL A 17 3.90 2.41 5.44
N THR A 18 3.19 3.50 5.14
CA THR A 18 3.78 4.71 4.54
C THR A 18 4.86 5.40 5.40
N PRO A 19 4.80 5.44 6.75
CA PRO A 19 5.82 6.11 7.55
C PRO A 19 7.24 5.58 7.36
N VAL A 20 7.41 4.30 7.00
CA VAL A 20 8.72 3.70 6.72
C VAL A 20 9.27 4.16 5.36
N THR A 21 8.39 4.57 4.44
CA THR A 21 8.79 5.17 3.14
C THR A 21 9.25 6.62 3.38
N GLY A 22 10.51 6.79 3.79
CA GLY A 22 11.15 8.11 3.92
C GLY A 22 11.39 8.75 2.55
N LYS A 23 11.86 10.01 2.51
CA LYS A 23 12.27 10.67 1.26
C LYS A 23 13.66 10.20 0.85
N ASN A 24 13.74 9.23 -0.05
CA ASN A 24 14.98 8.64 -0.56
C ASN A 24 15.26 9.12 -1.99
N LEU A 25 16.31 9.93 -2.17
CA LEU A 25 16.72 10.45 -3.48
C LEU A 25 17.64 9.47 -4.24
N SER A 26 18.49 8.73 -3.52
CA SER A 26 19.41 7.75 -4.11
C SER A 26 18.70 6.48 -4.57
N LEU A 27 17.69 6.04 -3.82
CA LEU A 27 16.89 4.85 -4.12
C LEU A 27 15.39 5.20 -4.11
N PRO A 28 14.85 5.80 -5.21
CA PRO A 28 13.46 6.23 -5.27
C PRO A 28 12.43 5.11 -5.05
N ILE A 29 12.81 3.86 -5.33
CA ILE A 29 11.96 2.69 -5.10
C ILE A 29 11.60 2.50 -3.61
N LEU A 30 12.42 2.98 -2.67
CA LEU A 30 12.14 2.95 -1.23
C LEU A 30 11.08 3.99 -0.81
N ASN A 31 10.66 4.87 -1.72
CA ASN A 31 9.52 5.77 -1.50
C ASN A 31 8.18 5.07 -1.79
N ASN A 32 8.23 3.82 -2.25
CA ASN A 32 7.04 3.08 -2.68
C ASN A 32 6.54 2.13 -1.59
N VAL A 33 5.24 1.87 -1.65
CA VAL A 33 4.57 0.75 -1.00
C VAL A 33 4.39 -0.35 -2.05
N LEU A 34 4.74 -1.58 -1.69
CA LEU A 34 4.45 -2.78 -2.45
C LEU A 34 3.02 -3.23 -2.18
N PHE A 35 2.29 -3.58 -3.24
CA PHE A 35 1.01 -4.25 -3.20
C PHE A 35 1.17 -5.65 -3.78
N VAL A 36 0.63 -6.65 -3.09
CA VAL A 36 0.53 -8.02 -3.57
C VAL A 36 -0.92 -8.47 -3.41
N VAL A 37 -1.55 -8.83 -4.51
CA VAL A 37 -2.90 -9.40 -4.55
C VAL A 37 -2.80 -10.86 -4.93
N ALA A 38 -3.24 -11.72 -4.02
CA ALA A 38 -3.39 -13.17 -4.20
C ALA A 38 -4.89 -13.54 -4.19
N GLU A 39 -5.20 -14.84 -4.31
CA GLU A 39 -6.60 -15.29 -4.45
C GLU A 39 -7.49 -14.86 -3.28
N THR A 40 -6.95 -14.80 -2.06
CA THR A 40 -7.72 -14.51 -0.84
C THR A 40 -7.11 -13.43 0.03
N ASP A 41 -6.01 -12.81 -0.41
CA ASP A 41 -5.22 -11.91 0.42
C ASP A 41 -4.72 -10.71 -0.39
N ILE A 42 -4.75 -9.54 0.25
CA ILE A 42 -4.23 -8.29 -0.28
C ILE A 42 -3.22 -7.80 0.74
N THR A 43 -1.94 -7.93 0.42
CA THR A 43 -0.85 -7.50 1.29
C THR A 43 -0.29 -6.18 0.80
N ILE A 44 -0.04 -5.26 1.73
CA ILE A 44 0.76 -4.07 1.47
C ILE A 44 1.96 -4.01 2.39
N SER A 45 3.10 -3.56 1.86
CA SER A 45 4.34 -3.48 2.63
C SER A 45 5.27 -2.38 2.15
N SER A 46 6.20 -1.99 3.02
CA SER A 46 7.24 -1.00 2.74
C SER A 46 8.51 -1.31 3.53
N THR A 47 9.64 -0.76 3.09
CA THR A 47 10.93 -0.92 3.78
C THR A 47 11.89 0.22 3.48
N ASN A 48 12.80 0.47 4.42
CA ASN A 48 13.95 1.35 4.27
C ASN A 48 15.29 0.59 4.31
N LEU A 49 15.28 -0.74 4.13
CA LEU A 49 16.42 -1.68 4.26
C LEU A 49 16.87 -2.01 5.69
N GLU A 50 16.37 -1.30 6.71
CA GLU A 50 16.63 -1.60 8.13
C GLU A 50 15.38 -2.17 8.82
N LEU A 51 14.21 -1.64 8.46
CA LEU A 51 12.91 -2.04 8.96
C LEU A 51 11.98 -2.31 7.77
N ALA A 52 11.13 -3.33 7.90
CA ALA A 52 10.03 -3.59 6.99
C ALA A 52 8.72 -3.63 7.78
N VAL A 53 7.66 -3.05 7.23
CA VAL A 53 6.31 -3.11 7.80
C VAL A 53 5.39 -3.69 6.74
N THR A 54 4.58 -4.66 7.15
CA THR A 54 3.63 -5.38 6.30
C THR A 54 2.28 -5.42 7.00
N THR A 55 1.20 -5.19 6.25
CA THR A 55 -0.16 -5.38 6.74
C THR A 55 -1.05 -6.01 5.66
N HIS A 56 -2.14 -6.62 6.10
CA HIS A 56 -3.12 -7.30 5.26
C HIS A 56 -4.40 -6.47 5.21
N LEU A 57 -4.91 -6.27 4.00
CA LEU A 57 -6.14 -5.55 3.74
C LEU A 57 -7.27 -6.54 3.49
N ARG A 58 -8.44 -6.27 4.07
CA ARG A 58 -9.66 -6.99 3.67
C ARG A 58 -10.20 -6.42 2.37
N GLY A 59 -10.62 -7.28 1.45
CA GLY A 59 -11.18 -6.83 0.19
C GLY A 59 -11.56 -8.01 -0.70
N LYS A 60 -12.20 -7.70 -1.82
CA LYS A 60 -12.51 -8.65 -2.88
C LYS A 60 -11.38 -8.65 -3.90
N THR A 61 -10.83 -9.83 -4.16
CA THR A 61 -9.78 -10.06 -5.16
C THR A 61 -10.41 -10.57 -6.45
N GLU A 62 -9.97 -10.07 -7.60
CA GLU A 62 -10.49 -10.47 -8.92
C GLU A 62 -9.39 -10.92 -9.88
N ALA A 63 -8.16 -10.41 -9.72
CA ALA A 63 -7.02 -10.88 -10.49
C ALA A 63 -5.72 -10.72 -9.68
N ASN A 64 -4.94 -11.80 -9.60
CA ASN A 64 -3.67 -11.81 -8.90
C ASN A 64 -2.65 -10.85 -9.55
N GLY A 65 -1.64 -10.48 -8.78
CA GLY A 65 -0.48 -9.73 -9.26
C GLY A 65 0.05 -8.77 -8.21
N SER A 66 1.12 -8.08 -8.56
CA SER A 66 1.78 -7.14 -7.68
C SER A 66 2.19 -5.87 -8.43
N LEU A 67 2.30 -4.78 -7.68
CA LEU A 67 2.86 -3.52 -8.16
C LEU A 67 3.45 -2.74 -6.99
N THR A 68 4.29 -1.75 -7.28
CA THR A 68 4.69 -0.75 -6.29
C THR A 68 4.21 0.62 -6.73
N ALA A 69 3.81 1.47 -5.79
CA ALA A 69 3.41 2.85 -6.05
C ALA A 69 3.94 3.77 -4.94
N ASN A 70 4.11 5.06 -5.23
CA ASN A 70 4.58 6.02 -4.23
C ASN A 70 3.62 6.07 -3.03
N GLY A 71 4.13 5.72 -1.84
CA GLY A 71 3.30 5.52 -0.65
C GLY A 71 2.60 6.80 -0.21
N LYS A 72 3.36 7.89 -0.12
CA LYS A 72 2.85 9.21 0.29
C LYS A 72 1.77 9.72 -0.67
N LEU A 73 2.06 9.71 -1.97
CA LEU A 73 1.13 10.19 -2.98
C LEU A 73 -0.18 9.39 -2.96
N LEU A 74 -0.08 8.06 -2.87
CA LEU A 74 -1.26 7.19 -2.86
C LEU A 74 -2.10 7.38 -1.60
N ARG A 75 -1.46 7.43 -0.42
CA ARG A 75 -2.13 7.71 0.85
C ARG A 75 -2.86 9.05 0.82
N ASP A 76 -2.18 10.11 0.40
CA ASP A 76 -2.74 11.47 0.37
C ASP A 76 -3.90 11.55 -0.65
N PHE A 77 -3.83 10.83 -1.78
CA PHE A 77 -4.93 10.72 -2.74
C PHE A 77 -6.16 9.98 -2.17
N ILE A 78 -5.95 8.84 -1.52
CA ILE A 78 -7.04 8.05 -0.90
C ILE A 78 -7.72 8.84 0.22
N ALA A 79 -6.95 9.58 1.03
CA ALA A 79 -7.48 10.41 2.12
C ALA A 79 -8.42 11.54 1.64
N LEU A 80 -8.36 11.91 0.36
CA LEU A 80 -9.25 12.90 -0.25
C LEU A 80 -10.51 12.30 -0.86
N GLN A 81 -10.63 10.97 -0.92
CA GLN A 81 -11.84 10.31 -1.44
C GLN A 81 -12.94 10.31 -0.37
N PRO A 82 -14.22 10.32 -0.77
CA PRO A 82 -15.33 10.11 0.16
C PRO A 82 -15.23 8.77 0.88
N ASN A 83 -15.75 8.75 2.11
CA ASN A 83 -15.93 7.52 2.89
C ASN A 83 -16.88 6.56 2.15
N GLY A 84 -16.53 5.28 2.06
CA GLY A 84 -17.26 4.29 1.24
C GLY A 84 -16.71 2.88 1.29
#